data_AF-A0A258FVY5-F1
#
_entry.id   AF-A0A258FVY5-F1
#
_cell.length_a   1.000
_cell.length_b   1.000
_cell.length_c   1.000
_cell.angle_alpha   90.00
_cell.angle_beta   90.00
_cell.angle_gamma   90.00
#
_symmetry.space_group_name_H-M   'P 1'
#
loop_
_entity.id
_entity.type
_entity.pdbx_description
1 polymer ?
#
loop_
_entity_poly.entity_id
_entity_poly.type
_entity_poly.pdbx_seq_one_letter_code
_entity_poly.pdbx_strand_id
1 'polypeptide(L)'
;MTRRLAVLAAALVATSGLAACAYNDTLGRNQLILADPGALNQQSEAAWQELLRTQNPARTGAQVDRIRRVGDRLVQAAGLSNRAWDYAVFNSQSPNAFVLPSGKIGVTTSLLALVQNDDQLATVIGHEMGHVVAQHAAERASSTALTNLGLSVAQGVAGSRGQTVGSFGGIAAQYGLLLPHSRRDELEADRLGVDYMNAAGFRPSQAVALWRLMAQQRQSGQPEFASTHPSDATRIAQLEAYIAQQGWS
;
A
#
# COMPACT_ATOMS: atom_id res chain seq x y z
N MET A 1 -27.62 30.20 22.31
CA MET A 1 -27.54 29.16 21.27
C MET A 1 -28.32 27.94 21.76
N THR A 2 -29.43 27.63 21.10
CA THR A 2 -30.48 26.75 21.62
C THR A 2 -30.12 25.26 21.43
N ARG A 3 -30.46 24.40 22.40
CA ARG A 3 -30.28 22.93 22.36
C ARG A 3 -30.72 22.28 21.03
N ARG A 4 -31.65 22.92 20.29
CA ARG A 4 -32.10 22.51 18.96
C ARG A 4 -31.02 22.58 17.87
N LEU A 5 -30.15 23.59 17.90
CA LEU A 5 -29.00 23.70 16.98
C LEU A 5 -27.94 22.62 17.26
N ALA A 6 -27.71 22.28 18.53
CA ALA A 6 -26.81 21.20 18.92
C ALA A 6 -27.34 19.81 18.51
N VAL A 7 -28.65 19.57 18.66
CA VAL A 7 -29.30 18.32 18.21
C VAL A 7 -29.33 18.20 16.69
N LEU A 8 -29.57 19.30 15.96
CA LEU A 8 -29.51 19.32 14.50
C LEU A 8 -28.09 19.12 13.96
N ALA A 9 -27.07 19.72 14.59
CA ALA A 9 -25.67 19.49 14.24
C ALA A 9 -25.23 18.05 14.51
N ALA A 10 -25.63 17.47 15.65
CA ALA A 10 -25.36 16.07 15.99
C ALA A 10 -26.08 15.09 15.05
N ALA A 11 -27.33 15.41 14.65
CA ALA A 11 -28.08 14.61 13.67
C ALA A 11 -27.45 14.68 12.28
N LEU A 12 -26.99 15.86 11.83
CA LEU A 12 -26.26 16.01 10.57
C LEU A 12 -24.94 15.23 10.55
N VAL A 13 -24.13 15.32 11.62
CA VAL A 13 -22.89 14.53 11.77
C VAL A 13 -23.18 13.02 11.78
N ALA A 14 -24.26 12.59 12.45
CA ALA A 14 -24.67 11.18 12.47
C ALA A 14 -25.16 10.66 11.11
N THR A 15 -25.85 11.49 10.32
CA THR A 15 -26.28 11.11 8.96
C THR A 15 -25.13 11.09 7.95
N SER A 16 -24.12 11.96 8.09
CA SER A 16 -22.92 11.96 7.23
C SER A 16 -21.98 10.78 7.53
N GLY A 17 -21.94 10.30 8.78
CA GLY A 17 -21.12 9.17 9.18
C GLY A 17 -21.55 7.84 8.56
N LEU A 18 -22.83 7.68 8.20
CA LEU A 18 -23.37 6.47 7.57
C LEU A 18 -23.06 6.39 6.07
N ALA A 19 -22.84 7.52 5.39
CA ALA A 19 -22.51 7.58 3.96
C ALA A 19 -21.01 7.39 3.66
N ALA A 20 -20.16 7.45 4.69
CA ALA A 20 -18.71 7.33 4.58
C ALA A 20 -18.20 5.88 4.64
N CYS A 21 -19.06 4.94 5.03
CA CYS A 21 -18.74 3.51 5.05
C CYS A 21 -19.14 2.90 3.71
N ALA A 22 -18.17 2.46 2.92
CA ALA A 22 -18.38 1.75 1.66
C ALA A 22 -18.02 0.26 1.85
N TYR A 23 -18.83 -0.64 1.29
CA TYR A 23 -18.51 -2.07 1.27
C TYR A 23 -17.51 -2.35 0.14
N ASN A 24 -16.43 -3.07 0.45
CA ASN A 24 -15.45 -3.52 -0.53
C ASN A 24 -15.64 -5.01 -0.77
N ASP A 25 -16.16 -5.35 -1.96
CA ASP A 25 -16.44 -6.74 -2.36
C ASP A 25 -15.18 -7.61 -2.37
N THR A 26 -14.04 -7.04 -2.79
CA THR A 26 -12.75 -7.74 -2.82
C THR A 26 -12.29 -8.14 -1.42
N LEU A 27 -12.55 -7.30 -0.42
CA LEU A 27 -12.17 -7.57 0.98
C LEU A 27 -13.26 -8.27 1.79
N GLY A 28 -14.51 -8.25 1.32
CA GLY A 28 -15.66 -8.77 2.07
C GLY A 28 -15.97 -7.97 3.34
N ARG A 29 -15.63 -6.68 3.40
CA ARG A 29 -15.85 -5.83 4.59
C ARG A 29 -16.17 -4.39 4.24
N ASN A 30 -16.69 -3.66 5.23
CA ASN A 30 -16.85 -2.21 5.15
C ASN A 30 -15.50 -1.49 5.39
N GLN A 31 -15.30 -0.40 4.67
CA GLN A 31 -14.19 0.54 4.80
C GLN A 31 -14.72 1.95 5.00
N LEU A 32 -14.01 2.75 5.80
CA LEU A 32 -14.27 4.19 5.88
C LEU A 32 -13.56 4.90 4.73
N ILE A 33 -14.29 5.34 3.73
CA ILE A 33 -13.77 6.06 2.56
C ILE A 33 -14.43 7.44 2.48
N LEU A 34 -13.76 8.43 3.08
CA LEU A 34 -14.09 9.86 3.01
C LEU A 34 -13.27 10.58 1.92
N ALA A 35 -12.05 10.08 1.67
CA ALA A 35 -11.15 10.66 0.68
C ALA A 35 -11.66 10.37 -0.74
N ASP A 36 -11.71 11.41 -1.58
CA ASP A 36 -12.09 11.28 -2.98
C ASP A 36 -11.02 10.49 -3.78
N PRO A 37 -11.38 9.35 -4.39
CA PRO A 37 -10.44 8.58 -5.21
C PRO A 37 -9.88 9.37 -6.40
N GLY A 38 -10.65 10.31 -6.97
CA GLY A 38 -10.21 11.16 -8.08
C GLY A 38 -9.06 12.09 -7.66
N ALA A 39 -9.26 12.81 -6.56
CA ALA A 39 -8.23 13.65 -5.95
C ALA A 39 -6.97 12.85 -5.55
N LEU A 40 -7.13 11.66 -4.98
CA LEU A 40 -5.98 10.81 -4.62
C LEU A 40 -5.17 10.38 -5.85
N ASN A 41 -5.82 10.04 -6.97
CA ASN A 41 -5.14 9.73 -8.22
C ASN A 41 -4.38 10.93 -8.79
N GLN A 42 -4.98 12.13 -8.72
CA GLN A 42 -4.30 13.36 -9.16
C GLN A 42 -3.08 13.67 -8.30
N GLN A 43 -3.21 13.54 -6.98
CA GLN A 43 -2.11 13.74 -6.03
C GLN A 43 -1.00 12.70 -6.23
N SER A 44 -1.36 11.45 -6.52
CA SER A 44 -0.39 10.40 -6.75
C SER A 44 0.36 10.58 -8.08
N GLU A 45 -0.28 11.13 -9.11
CA GLU A 45 0.42 11.55 -10.33
C GLU A 45 1.41 12.69 -10.06
N ALA A 46 1.01 13.71 -9.30
CA ALA A 46 1.92 14.80 -8.92
C ALA A 46 3.13 14.28 -8.11
N ALA A 47 2.89 13.35 -7.18
CA ALA A 47 3.95 12.70 -6.41
C ALA A 47 4.91 11.91 -7.31
N TRP A 48 4.39 11.21 -8.33
CA TRP A 48 5.20 10.48 -9.30
C TRP A 48 6.11 11.41 -10.09
N GLN A 49 5.59 12.51 -10.63
CA GLN A 49 6.39 13.48 -11.38
C GLN A 49 7.51 14.09 -10.52
N GLU A 50 7.22 14.37 -9.25
CA GLU A 50 8.24 14.87 -8.32
C GLU A 50 9.32 13.83 -8.05
N LEU A 51 8.96 12.55 -7.86
CA LEU A 51 9.93 11.46 -7.71
C LEU A 51 10.80 11.29 -8.96
N LEU A 52 10.22 11.37 -10.15
CA LEU A 52 10.98 11.33 -11.41
C LEU A 52 11.99 12.47 -11.50
N ARG A 53 11.59 13.68 -11.12
CA ARG A 53 12.43 14.88 -11.15
C ARG A 53 13.56 14.85 -10.12
N THR A 54 13.28 14.38 -8.92
CA THR A 54 14.20 14.47 -7.76
C THR A 54 15.12 13.27 -7.63
N GLN A 55 14.64 12.07 -7.97
CA GLN A 55 15.38 10.82 -7.81
C GLN A 55 15.99 10.31 -9.12
N ASN A 56 15.56 10.84 -10.27
CA ASN A 56 16.01 10.44 -11.60
C ASN A 56 16.10 8.91 -11.80
N PRO A 57 15.01 8.16 -11.55
CA PRO A 57 15.03 6.71 -11.65
C PRO A 57 15.14 6.23 -13.10
N ALA A 58 15.64 5.00 -13.30
CA ALA A 58 15.63 4.37 -14.60
C ALA A 58 14.20 3.99 -15.03
N ARG A 59 13.82 4.34 -16.26
CA ARG A 59 12.49 4.03 -16.85
C ARG A 59 12.56 3.09 -18.05
N THR A 60 13.77 2.70 -18.44
CA THR A 60 14.07 1.75 -19.51
C THR A 60 15.22 0.83 -19.11
N GLY A 61 15.43 -0.25 -19.87
CA GLY A 61 16.53 -1.19 -19.66
C GLY A 61 16.10 -2.47 -18.94
N ALA A 62 17.02 -3.42 -18.84
CA ALA A 62 16.71 -4.81 -18.48
C ALA A 62 16.02 -4.97 -17.10
N GLN A 63 16.39 -4.16 -16.11
CA GLN A 63 15.73 -4.17 -14.80
C GLN A 63 14.29 -3.65 -14.87
N VAL A 64 14.06 -2.57 -15.63
CA VAL A 64 12.72 -2.03 -15.85
C VAL A 64 11.86 -3.01 -16.66
N ASP A 65 12.43 -3.66 -17.66
CA ASP A 65 11.74 -4.66 -18.46
C ASP A 65 11.38 -5.90 -17.63
N ARG A 66 12.24 -6.28 -16.68
CA ARG A 66 11.96 -7.37 -15.72
C ARG A 66 10.76 -7.02 -14.82
N ILE A 67 10.77 -5.87 -14.16
CA ILE A 67 9.64 -5.47 -13.30
C ILE A 67 8.35 -5.28 -14.11
N ARG A 68 8.45 -4.77 -15.35
CA ARG A 68 7.29 -4.62 -16.24
C ARG A 68 6.69 -5.96 -16.62
N ARG A 69 7.50 -6.95 -17.02
CA ARG A 69 7.00 -8.31 -17.34
C ARG A 69 6.28 -8.98 -16.17
N VAL A 70 6.82 -8.84 -14.97
CA VAL A 70 6.19 -9.39 -13.76
C VAL A 70 4.93 -8.61 -13.40
N GLY A 71 5.02 -7.28 -13.38
CA GLY A 71 3.91 -6.39 -13.06
C GLY A 71 2.74 -6.53 -14.01
N ASP A 72 2.96 -6.58 -15.32
CA ASP A 72 1.87 -6.65 -16.29
C ASP A 72 1.07 -7.97 -16.18
N ARG A 73 1.73 -9.09 -15.86
CA ARG A 73 1.06 -10.37 -15.56
C ARG A 73 0.16 -10.25 -14.33
N LEU A 74 0.65 -9.58 -13.29
CA LEU A 74 -0.11 -9.33 -12.06
C LEU A 74 -1.28 -8.37 -12.30
N VAL A 75 -1.05 -7.26 -13.02
CA VAL A 75 -2.08 -6.30 -13.43
C VAL A 75 -3.22 -6.99 -14.17
N GLN A 76 -2.89 -7.91 -15.09
CA GLN A 76 -3.88 -8.72 -15.78
C GLN A 76 -4.64 -9.64 -14.80
N ALA A 77 -3.92 -10.36 -13.93
CA ALA A 77 -4.52 -11.26 -12.94
C ALA A 77 -5.44 -10.53 -11.93
N ALA A 78 -5.13 -9.27 -11.60
CA ALA A 78 -5.94 -8.43 -10.74
C ALA A 78 -7.11 -7.72 -11.46
N GLY A 79 -7.28 -7.93 -12.76
CA GLY A 79 -8.34 -7.27 -13.54
C GLY A 79 -8.12 -5.77 -13.73
N LEU A 80 -6.88 -5.29 -13.67
CA LEU A 80 -6.52 -3.87 -13.72
C LEU A 80 -5.98 -3.43 -15.09
N SER A 81 -6.22 -4.22 -16.15
CA SER A 81 -5.76 -3.92 -17.51
C SER A 81 -6.43 -2.72 -18.17
N ASN A 82 -7.51 -2.19 -17.57
CA ASN A 82 -8.26 -1.03 -18.09
C ASN A 82 -7.62 0.33 -17.74
N ARG A 83 -6.46 0.35 -17.09
CA ARG A 83 -5.71 1.56 -16.75
C ARG A 83 -4.24 1.43 -17.14
N ALA A 84 -3.57 2.55 -17.36
CA ALA A 84 -2.14 2.58 -17.67
C ALA A 84 -1.29 2.32 -16.42
N TRP A 85 -0.18 1.61 -16.60
CA TRP A 85 0.80 1.32 -15.56
C TRP A 85 2.19 1.79 -15.96
N ASP A 86 2.86 2.52 -15.07
CA ASP A 86 4.23 2.97 -15.26
C ASP A 86 5.16 2.30 -14.26
N TYR A 87 6.37 2.00 -14.72
CA TYR A 87 7.38 1.30 -13.95
C TYR A 87 8.68 2.11 -13.93
N ALA A 88 9.30 2.23 -12.75
CA ALA A 88 10.63 2.82 -12.63
C ALA A 88 11.48 2.10 -11.60
N VAL A 89 12.79 2.07 -11.84
CA VAL A 89 13.79 1.52 -10.93
C VAL A 89 14.58 2.65 -10.29
N PHE A 90 14.47 2.76 -8.98
CA PHE A 90 15.13 3.78 -8.17
C PHE A 90 16.49 3.27 -7.70
N ASN A 91 17.53 4.09 -7.86
CA ASN A 91 18.84 3.74 -7.31
C ASN A 91 18.84 3.98 -5.81
N SER A 92 18.84 2.91 -5.01
CA SER A 92 18.87 3.00 -3.55
C SER A 92 19.56 1.77 -2.96
N GLN A 93 20.35 1.98 -1.90
CA GLN A 93 21.00 0.91 -1.14
C GLN A 93 20.03 0.19 -0.18
N SER A 94 18.87 0.80 0.08
CA SER A 94 17.82 0.23 0.93
C SER A 94 16.76 -0.50 0.08
N PRO A 95 16.52 -1.80 0.32
CA PRO A 95 15.47 -2.54 -0.37
C PRO A 95 14.11 -1.88 -0.13
N ASN A 96 13.43 -1.49 -1.21
CA ASN A 96 12.10 -0.91 -1.16
C ASN A 96 11.33 -1.10 -2.48
N ALA A 97 10.01 -1.06 -2.37
CA ALA A 97 9.08 -0.94 -3.48
C ALA A 97 7.85 -0.17 -3.02
N PHE A 98 7.12 0.39 -3.96
CA PHE A 98 5.86 1.04 -3.68
C PHE A 98 4.97 1.02 -4.91
N VAL A 99 3.67 1.12 -4.67
CA VAL A 99 2.70 1.45 -5.71
C VAL A 99 1.89 2.68 -5.33
N LEU A 100 1.64 3.52 -6.32
CA LEU A 100 0.77 4.68 -6.20
C LEU A 100 -0.63 4.38 -6.75
N PRO A 101 -1.71 4.95 -6.19
CA PRO A 101 -3.08 4.76 -6.67
C PRO A 101 -3.26 4.94 -8.19
N SER A 102 -2.52 5.87 -8.80
CA SER A 102 -2.50 6.15 -10.25
C SER A 102 -1.74 5.11 -11.10
N GLY A 103 -1.45 3.92 -10.57
CA GLY A 103 -0.82 2.82 -11.31
C GLY A 103 0.67 3.04 -11.56
N LYS A 104 1.39 3.61 -10.59
CA LYS A 104 2.84 3.83 -10.70
C LYS A 104 3.56 2.88 -9.76
N ILE A 105 4.42 2.03 -10.30
CA ILE A 105 5.20 1.06 -9.54
C ILE A 105 6.66 1.51 -9.52
N GLY A 106 7.18 1.73 -8.32
CA GLY A 106 8.59 2.00 -8.08
C GLY A 106 9.25 0.83 -7.36
N VAL A 107 10.45 0.44 -7.82
CA VAL A 107 11.24 -0.63 -7.20
C VAL A 107 12.69 -0.17 -7.05
N THR A 108 13.36 -0.49 -5.94
CA THR A 108 14.77 -0.12 -5.77
C THR A 108 15.74 -1.15 -6.36
N THR A 109 16.92 -0.69 -6.78
CA THR A 109 18.01 -1.55 -7.25
C THR A 109 18.43 -2.60 -6.22
N SER A 110 18.47 -2.23 -4.93
CA SER A 110 18.75 -3.15 -3.82
C SER A 110 17.65 -4.18 -3.59
N LEU A 111 16.36 -3.85 -3.79
CA LEU A 111 15.31 -4.86 -3.73
C LEU A 111 15.47 -5.89 -4.85
N LEU A 112 15.77 -5.43 -6.08
CA LEU A 112 16.02 -6.33 -7.21
C LEU A 112 17.22 -7.26 -6.99
N ALA A 113 18.21 -6.82 -6.20
CA ALA A 113 19.35 -7.63 -5.79
C ALA A 113 19.03 -8.60 -4.64
N LEU A 114 18.02 -8.29 -3.81
CA LEU A 114 17.58 -9.12 -2.69
C LEU A 114 16.71 -10.29 -3.16
N VAL A 115 15.78 -10.06 -4.08
CA VAL A 115 14.87 -11.10 -4.57
C VAL A 115 15.61 -12.12 -5.44
N GLN A 116 15.40 -13.40 -5.18
CA GLN A 116 16.17 -14.48 -5.81
C GLN A 116 15.62 -14.92 -7.17
N ASN A 117 14.34 -14.64 -7.44
CA ASN A 117 13.64 -15.04 -8.65
C ASN A 117 12.45 -14.11 -8.93
N ASP A 118 11.76 -14.34 -10.05
CA ASP A 118 10.61 -13.53 -10.46
C ASP A 118 9.36 -13.80 -9.63
N ASP A 119 9.23 -14.97 -8.99
CA ASP A 119 8.12 -15.25 -8.06
C ASP A 119 8.23 -14.40 -6.78
N GLN A 120 9.44 -14.20 -6.26
CA GLN A 120 9.68 -13.31 -5.11
C GLN A 120 9.50 -11.84 -5.50
N LEU A 121 9.90 -11.45 -6.72
CA LEU A 121 9.56 -10.12 -7.23
C LEU A 121 8.04 -9.95 -7.36
N ALA A 122 7.35 -10.99 -7.83
CA ALA A 122 5.89 -11.00 -7.94
C ALA A 122 5.20 -10.92 -6.57
N THR A 123 5.81 -11.47 -5.51
CA THR A 123 5.34 -11.29 -4.13
C THR A 123 5.27 -9.82 -3.77
N VAL A 124 6.36 -9.07 -3.98
CA VAL A 124 6.39 -7.65 -3.61
C VAL A 124 5.41 -6.86 -4.45
N ILE A 125 5.43 -7.00 -5.77
CA ILE A 125 4.54 -6.24 -6.66
C ILE A 125 3.07 -6.63 -6.43
N GLY A 126 2.78 -7.91 -6.19
CA GLY A 126 1.45 -8.41 -5.88
C GLY A 126 0.91 -7.86 -4.56
N HIS A 127 1.75 -7.83 -3.52
CA HIS A 127 1.43 -7.21 -2.23
C HIS A 127 1.12 -5.72 -2.37
N GLU A 128 1.99 -4.96 -3.03
CA GLU A 128 1.77 -3.54 -3.34
C GLU A 128 0.44 -3.33 -4.08
N MET A 129 0.19 -4.10 -5.13
CA MET A 129 -1.06 -4.02 -5.90
C MET A 129 -2.29 -4.39 -5.05
N GLY A 130 -2.14 -5.32 -4.10
CA GLY A 130 -3.14 -5.63 -3.08
C GLY A 130 -3.57 -4.37 -2.32
N HIS A 131 -2.65 -3.50 -1.91
CA HIS A 131 -3.00 -2.22 -1.27
C HIS A 131 -3.82 -1.29 -2.17
N VAL A 132 -3.57 -1.30 -3.49
CA VAL A 132 -4.32 -0.48 -4.46
C VAL A 132 -5.73 -1.00 -4.63
N VAL A 133 -5.89 -2.31 -4.85
CA VAL A 133 -7.22 -2.92 -5.03
C VAL A 133 -8.05 -2.80 -3.75
N ALA A 134 -7.41 -2.98 -2.60
CA ALA A 134 -8.02 -2.81 -1.29
C ALA A 134 -8.26 -1.34 -0.91
N GLN A 135 -7.83 -0.37 -1.72
CA GLN A 135 -7.98 1.07 -1.45
C GLN A 135 -7.41 1.52 -0.09
N HIS A 136 -6.37 0.84 0.42
CA HIS A 136 -5.83 1.11 1.75
C HIS A 136 -5.31 2.54 1.93
N ALA A 137 -4.75 3.15 0.87
CA ALA A 137 -4.33 4.55 0.90
C ALA A 137 -5.52 5.49 1.14
N ALA A 138 -6.68 5.22 0.53
CA ALA A 138 -7.89 6.00 0.72
C ALA A 138 -8.51 5.79 2.10
N GLU A 139 -8.56 4.54 2.59
CA GLU A 139 -9.04 4.22 3.95
C GLU A 139 -8.17 4.91 5.02
N ARG A 140 -6.85 4.90 4.84
CA ARG A 140 -5.92 5.60 5.74
C ARG A 140 -6.09 7.12 5.67
N ALA A 141 -6.12 7.70 4.46
CA ALA A 141 -6.30 9.14 4.30
C ALA A 141 -7.61 9.62 4.98
N SER A 142 -8.68 8.82 4.84
CA SER A 142 -9.97 9.06 5.48
C SER A 142 -9.89 9.00 6.99
N SER A 143 -9.23 7.97 7.53
CA SER A 143 -9.02 7.79 8.97
C SER A 143 -8.19 8.92 9.59
N THR A 144 -7.14 9.35 8.88
CA THR A 144 -6.29 10.48 9.30
C THR A 144 -7.05 11.80 9.28
N ALA A 145 -7.83 12.06 8.23
CA ALA A 145 -8.66 13.26 8.15
C ALA A 145 -9.68 13.32 9.31
N LEU A 146 -10.36 12.21 9.58
CA LEU A 146 -11.32 12.12 10.69
C LEU A 146 -10.63 12.29 12.05
N THR A 147 -9.45 11.67 12.24
CA THR A 147 -8.65 11.84 13.46
C THR A 147 -8.24 13.29 13.65
N ASN A 148 -7.79 13.97 12.58
CA ASN A 148 -7.41 15.38 12.63
C ASN A 148 -8.60 16.31 12.92
N LEU A 149 -9.79 15.99 12.40
CA LEU A 149 -11.03 16.71 12.73
C LEU A 149 -11.44 16.48 14.20
N GLY A 150 -11.36 15.25 14.69
CA GLY A 150 -11.63 14.94 16.09
C GLY A 150 -10.63 15.62 17.04
N LEU A 151 -9.36 15.64 16.64
CA LEU A 151 -8.32 16.37 17.34
C LEU A 151 -8.54 17.88 17.24
N SER A 152 -8.90 18.49 16.11
CA SER A 152 -9.14 19.94 16.06
C SER A 152 -10.31 20.39 16.94
N VAL A 153 -11.32 19.54 17.10
CA VAL A 153 -12.41 19.72 18.08
C VAL A 153 -11.91 19.58 19.52
N ALA A 154 -10.96 18.67 19.78
CA ALA A 154 -10.35 18.47 21.10
C ALA A 154 -9.18 19.43 21.42
N GLN A 155 -8.54 20.02 20.42
CA GLN A 155 -7.33 20.87 20.47
C GLN A 155 -7.63 22.33 20.80
N GLY A 156 -8.75 22.57 21.48
CA GLY A 156 -8.73 23.55 22.57
C GLY A 156 -7.71 23.21 23.67
N VAL A 157 -7.07 22.01 23.70
CA VAL A 157 -6.28 21.56 24.87
C VAL A 157 -4.91 20.85 24.64
N ALA A 158 -4.47 20.35 23.47
CA ALA A 158 -3.12 19.70 23.40
C ALA A 158 -2.49 19.55 21.99
N GLY A 159 -1.22 19.94 21.83
CA GLY A 159 -0.47 19.97 20.55
C GLY A 159 -0.19 18.61 19.88
N SER A 160 0.12 18.67 18.58
CA SER A 160 0.29 17.53 17.65
C SER A 160 1.62 16.77 17.80
N ARG A 161 1.60 15.44 17.57
CA ARG A 161 2.78 14.56 17.47
C ARG A 161 3.12 14.30 15.99
N GLY A 162 4.38 14.50 15.59
CA GLY A 162 4.89 14.19 14.26
C GLY A 162 5.25 12.70 14.08
N GLN A 163 4.96 12.14 12.90
CA GLN A 163 5.32 10.77 12.51
C GLN A 163 6.52 10.79 11.54
N THR A 164 7.42 9.82 11.71
CA THR A 164 8.67 9.67 10.94
C THR A 164 8.39 9.25 9.49
N VAL A 165 9.00 9.95 8.53
CA VAL A 165 8.85 9.72 7.09
C VAL A 165 10.10 9.01 6.56
N GLY A 166 9.92 7.94 5.76
CA GLY A 166 11.00 7.21 5.08
C GLY A 166 11.69 7.98 3.95
N SER A 167 12.57 7.31 3.20
CA SER A 167 13.46 7.87 2.15
C SER A 167 12.72 8.47 0.94
N PHE A 168 11.42 8.23 0.80
CA PHE A 168 10.56 8.81 -0.24
C PHE A 168 9.81 10.10 0.21
N GLY A 169 10.40 10.88 1.13
CA GLY A 169 9.81 12.13 1.62
C GLY A 169 9.43 13.13 0.50
N GLY A 170 8.24 13.71 0.59
CA GLY A 170 7.68 14.63 -0.41
C GLY A 170 6.15 14.67 -0.42
N ILE A 171 5.54 15.07 -1.56
CA ILE A 171 4.07 15.09 -1.78
C ILE A 171 3.43 13.74 -1.40
N ALA A 172 4.11 12.63 -1.69
CA ALA A 172 3.67 11.30 -1.31
C ALA A 172 3.50 11.12 0.21
N ALA A 173 4.41 11.66 1.02
CA ALA A 173 4.31 11.63 2.48
C ALA A 173 3.23 12.59 2.99
N GLN A 174 3.07 13.77 2.38
CA GLN A 174 2.03 14.74 2.73
C GLN A 174 0.62 14.14 2.64
N TYR A 175 0.36 13.36 1.59
CA TYR A 175 -0.92 12.69 1.37
C TYR A 175 -0.98 11.27 1.95
N GLY A 176 0.06 10.88 2.69
CA GLY A 176 0.12 9.57 3.33
C GLY A 176 0.13 8.40 2.36
N LEU A 177 0.56 8.59 1.11
CA LEU A 177 0.57 7.56 0.07
C LEU A 177 1.60 6.46 0.35
N LEU A 178 2.70 6.81 1.03
CA LEU A 178 3.82 5.91 1.34
C LEU A 178 4.02 5.71 2.86
N LEU A 179 2.99 5.98 3.66
CA LEU A 179 3.01 5.73 5.09
C LEU A 179 2.78 4.24 5.40
N PRO A 180 3.28 3.73 6.54
CA PRO A 180 3.03 2.36 6.96
C PRO A 180 1.53 2.04 7.01
N HIS A 181 1.20 0.79 6.70
CA HIS A 181 -0.16 0.28 6.72
C HIS A 181 -0.51 -0.40 8.05
N SER A 182 -1.81 -0.54 8.31
CA SER A 182 -2.26 -1.27 9.49
C SER A 182 -1.94 -2.77 9.36
N ARG A 183 -1.83 -3.50 10.47
CA ARG A 183 -1.62 -4.96 10.41
C ARG A 183 -2.71 -5.69 9.63
N ARG A 184 -3.95 -5.18 9.66
CA ARG A 184 -5.07 -5.73 8.90
C ARG A 184 -4.87 -5.49 7.41
N ASP A 185 -4.51 -4.26 7.02
CA ASP A 185 -4.26 -3.89 5.62
C ASP A 185 -3.14 -4.75 5.03
N GLU A 186 -2.09 -4.99 5.81
CA GLU A 186 -0.95 -5.82 5.44
C GLU A 186 -1.34 -7.30 5.20
N LEU A 187 -2.22 -7.86 6.04
CA LEU A 187 -2.76 -9.21 5.85
C LEU A 187 -3.68 -9.31 4.62
N GLU A 188 -4.48 -8.27 4.39
CA GLU A 188 -5.35 -8.15 3.22
C GLU A 188 -4.52 -8.07 1.93
N ALA A 189 -3.46 -7.25 1.94
CA ALA A 189 -2.51 -7.13 0.84
C ALA A 189 -1.71 -8.42 0.59
N ASP A 190 -1.28 -9.13 1.65
CA ASP A 190 -0.64 -10.44 1.52
C ASP A 190 -1.55 -11.45 0.82
N ARG A 191 -2.81 -11.55 1.25
CA ARG A 191 -3.80 -12.47 0.70
C ARG A 191 -4.07 -12.18 -0.78
N LEU A 192 -4.42 -10.93 -1.09
CA LEU A 192 -4.68 -10.52 -2.47
C LEU A 192 -3.44 -10.71 -3.35
N GLY A 193 -2.26 -10.37 -2.83
CA GLY A 193 -0.99 -10.55 -3.53
C GLY A 193 -0.78 -12.00 -3.97
N VAL A 194 -0.99 -12.97 -3.08
CA VAL A 194 -0.82 -14.39 -3.44
C VAL A 194 -1.93 -14.93 -4.34
N ASP A 195 -3.16 -14.40 -4.23
CA ASP A 195 -4.25 -14.70 -5.17
C ASP A 195 -3.86 -14.28 -6.60
N TYR A 196 -3.31 -13.06 -6.74
CA TYR A 196 -2.82 -12.55 -8.03
C TYR A 196 -1.59 -13.28 -8.53
N MET A 197 -0.67 -13.66 -7.64
CA MET A 197 0.48 -14.50 -8.01
C MET A 197 0.01 -15.82 -8.61
N ASN A 198 -0.90 -16.52 -7.93
CA ASN A 198 -1.43 -17.80 -8.41
C ASN A 198 -2.13 -17.63 -9.77
N ALA A 199 -3.02 -16.64 -9.90
CA ALA A 199 -3.72 -16.36 -11.15
C ALA A 199 -2.79 -15.93 -12.30
N ALA A 200 -1.68 -15.27 -11.98
CA ALA A 200 -0.65 -14.89 -12.95
C ALA A 200 0.32 -16.03 -13.30
N GLY A 201 0.24 -17.19 -12.63
CA GLY A 201 1.13 -18.33 -12.84
C GLY A 201 2.50 -18.20 -12.17
N PHE A 202 2.60 -17.41 -11.09
CA PHE A 202 3.72 -17.41 -10.15
C PHE A 202 3.44 -18.36 -8.99
N ARG A 203 4.48 -18.70 -8.22
CA ARG A 203 4.36 -19.62 -7.07
C ARG A 203 4.05 -18.90 -5.76
N PRO A 204 2.83 -19.02 -5.18
CA PRO A 204 2.49 -18.37 -3.91
C PRO A 204 3.43 -18.70 -2.74
N SER A 205 4.00 -19.91 -2.69
CA SER A 205 4.93 -20.28 -1.61
C SER A 205 6.19 -19.41 -1.54
N GLN A 206 6.57 -18.77 -2.65
CA GLN A 206 7.71 -17.85 -2.68
C GLN A 206 7.44 -16.58 -1.86
N ALA A 207 6.18 -16.23 -1.61
CA ALA A 207 5.83 -15.14 -0.71
C ALA A 207 6.25 -15.44 0.73
N VAL A 208 5.96 -16.65 1.21
CA VAL A 208 6.38 -17.11 2.55
C VAL A 208 7.91 -17.12 2.67
N ALA A 209 8.60 -17.62 1.64
CA ALA A 209 10.06 -17.63 1.61
C ALA A 209 10.66 -16.21 1.69
N LEU A 210 10.12 -15.28 0.90
CA LEU A 210 10.56 -13.89 0.90
C LEU A 210 10.29 -13.19 2.24
N TRP A 211 9.09 -13.34 2.80
CA TRP A 211 8.75 -12.71 4.09
C TRP A 211 9.58 -13.25 5.25
N ARG A 212 9.94 -14.54 5.24
CA ARG A 212 10.90 -15.12 6.20
C ARG A 212 12.30 -14.52 6.02
N LEU A 213 12.77 -14.39 4.78
CA LEU A 213 14.06 -13.76 4.47
C LEU A 213 14.12 -12.31 5.00
N MET A 214 13.09 -11.51 4.71
CA MET A 214 13.02 -10.12 5.18
C MET A 214 12.91 -10.01 6.70
N ALA A 215 12.16 -10.93 7.35
CA ALA A 215 12.07 -10.97 8.81
C ALA A 215 13.40 -11.30 9.49
N GLN A 216 14.25 -12.12 8.87
CA GLN A 216 15.61 -12.40 9.36
C GLN A 216 16.52 -11.17 9.25
N GLN A 217 16.44 -10.45 8.12
CA GLN A 217 17.26 -9.25 7.89
C GLN A 217 16.91 -8.07 8.80
N ARG A 218 15.70 -8.04 9.41
CA ARG A 218 15.34 -7.04 10.43
C ARG A 218 16.35 -6.99 11.60
N GLN A 219 17.01 -8.10 11.92
CA GLN A 219 17.93 -8.20 13.06
C GLN A 219 19.31 -7.58 12.77
N SER A 220 19.64 -7.30 11.51
CA SER A 220 20.97 -6.84 11.05
C SER A 220 21.00 -5.39 10.52
N GLY A 221 19.98 -4.60 10.82
CA GLY A 221 19.75 -3.27 10.20
C GLY A 221 18.51 -3.35 9.31
N GLN A 222 17.45 -2.65 9.69
CA GLN A 222 16.12 -2.77 9.09
C GLN A 222 16.13 -2.34 7.62
N PRO A 223 15.76 -3.21 6.66
CA PRO A 223 15.41 -2.76 5.32
C PRO A 223 14.28 -1.72 5.39
N GLU A 224 14.30 -0.73 4.49
CA GLU A 224 13.27 0.31 4.49
C GLU A 224 11.87 -0.28 4.18
N PHE A 225 11.79 -1.22 3.23
CA PHE A 225 10.57 -2.00 2.98
C PHE A 225 10.04 -2.69 4.24
N ALA A 226 10.95 -3.27 5.04
CA ALA A 226 10.60 -3.93 6.29
C ALA A 226 10.15 -2.93 7.37
N SER A 227 10.40 -1.64 7.20
CA SER A 227 9.93 -0.60 8.10
C SER A 227 8.54 -0.08 7.70
N THR A 228 8.26 0.01 6.39
CA THR A 228 6.94 0.40 5.87
C THR A 228 5.93 -0.75 5.89
N HIS A 229 6.40 -1.99 5.68
CA HIS A 229 5.62 -3.23 5.66
C HIS A 229 6.16 -4.22 6.72
N PRO A 230 5.83 -4.02 8.01
CA PRO A 230 6.26 -4.91 9.08
C PRO A 230 5.66 -6.32 8.92
N SER A 231 6.46 -7.30 8.50
CA SER A 231 6.11 -8.73 8.50
C SER A 231 6.50 -9.34 9.85
N ASP A 232 5.51 -9.82 10.59
CA ASP A 232 5.73 -10.53 11.85
C ASP A 232 5.47 -12.03 11.69
N ALA A 233 5.85 -12.83 12.68
CA ALA A 233 5.65 -14.29 12.65
C ALA A 233 4.18 -14.68 12.47
N THR A 234 3.24 -13.84 12.93
CA THR A 234 1.80 -14.11 12.75
C THR A 234 1.36 -13.90 11.30
N ARG A 235 1.81 -12.82 10.64
CA ARG A 235 1.51 -12.59 9.21
C ARG A 235 2.00 -13.74 8.35
N ILE A 236 3.24 -14.17 8.57
CA ILE A 236 3.83 -15.30 7.84
C ILE A 236 2.99 -16.57 8.06
N ALA A 237 2.63 -16.88 9.31
CA ALA A 237 1.84 -18.05 9.63
C ALA A 237 0.42 -18.00 9.02
N GLN A 238 -0.23 -16.84 9.01
CA GLN A 238 -1.55 -16.68 8.39
C GLN A 238 -1.49 -16.81 6.87
N LEU A 239 -0.47 -16.24 6.22
CA LEU A 239 -0.27 -16.38 4.79
C LEU A 239 0.03 -17.83 4.39
N GLU A 240 0.88 -18.52 5.16
CA GLU A 240 1.19 -19.93 4.96
C GLU A 240 -0.06 -20.82 5.12
N ALA A 241 -0.87 -20.58 6.16
CA ALA A 241 -2.12 -21.28 6.36
C ALA A 241 -3.12 -21.03 5.21
N TYR A 242 -3.19 -19.78 4.73
CA TYR A 242 -4.04 -19.43 3.60
C TYR A 242 -3.62 -20.15 2.31
N ILE A 243 -2.35 -20.08 1.94
CA ILE A 243 -1.79 -20.78 0.78
C ILE A 243 -2.07 -22.28 0.85
N ALA A 244 -1.87 -22.88 2.03
CA ALA A 244 -2.14 -24.30 2.26
C ALA A 244 -3.63 -24.65 2.10
N GLN A 245 -4.53 -23.80 2.62
CA GLN A 245 -5.98 -23.98 2.46
C GLN A 245 -6.41 -23.96 0.99
N GLN A 246 -5.77 -23.14 0.16
CA GLN A 246 -6.06 -23.05 -1.27
C GLN A 246 -5.43 -24.20 -2.08
N GLY A 247 -4.53 -25.00 -1.48
CA GLY A 247 -3.81 -26.07 -2.16
C GLY A 247 -2.72 -25.55 -3.12
N TRP A 248 -2.19 -24.35 -2.89
CA TRP A 248 -1.16 -23.74 -3.73
C TRP A 248 0.27 -24.07 -3.26
N SER A 249 1.24 -23.97 -4.17
CA SER A 249 2.65 -24.39 -3.97
C SER A 249 3.70 -23.37 -4.36
#